data_AF-A0A067BBL2-F1
#
_entry.id   AF-A0A067BBL2-F1
#
_cell.length_a   1.000
_cell.length_b   1.000
_cell.length_c   1.000
_cell.angle_alpha   90.00
_cell.angle_beta   90.00
_cell.angle_gamma   90.00
#
_symmetry.space_group_name_H-M   'P 1'
#
loop_
_entity.id
_entity.type
_entity.pdbx_description
1 polymer ?
#
loop_
_entity_poly.entity_id
_entity_poly.type
_entity_poly.pdbx_seq_one_letter_code
_entity_poly.pdbx_strand_id
1 'polypeptide(L)'
;ICSHLASRKARVVWLHGPSDVGKTQLACSAAHALQLTRIFARGITFISVEDIDETCPGVANDAGLDELKLQVDTWLAATADRSSEPQAATLILLDGVDALVASRPFVTWLDDLCIDKQYVQLLVTSRAVAWHIDELEAPHHKIEITPHTALAPSTRHQHRRRIQARDYDAQRHFEESWHTTSMRV
;
A
#
# COMPACT_ATOMS: atom_id res chain seq x y z
N ILE A 1 3.44 -2.14 -3.58
CA ILE A 1 2.87 -2.44 -2.24
C ILE A 1 2.45 -3.89 -2.11
N CYS A 2 1.41 -4.35 -2.83
CA CYS A 2 0.87 -5.72 -2.66
C CYS A 2 1.92 -6.83 -2.81
N SER A 3 2.82 -6.74 -3.80
CA SER A 3 3.88 -7.73 -3.97
C SER A 3 4.85 -7.80 -2.78
N HIS A 4 5.26 -6.66 -2.21
CA HIS A 4 6.16 -6.62 -1.05
C HIS A 4 5.54 -7.25 0.19
N LEU A 5 4.24 -6.98 0.41
CA LEU A 5 3.46 -7.52 1.51
C LEU A 5 3.21 -9.03 1.30
N ALA A 6 2.75 -9.41 0.11
CA ALA A 6 2.47 -10.80 -0.25
C ALA A 6 3.70 -11.71 -0.14
N SER A 7 4.87 -11.23 -0.57
CA SER A 7 6.11 -12.01 -0.52
C SER A 7 6.75 -12.05 0.87
N ARG A 8 6.17 -11.37 1.87
CA ARG A 8 6.74 -11.19 3.23
C ARG A 8 8.19 -10.69 3.23
N LYS A 9 8.62 -10.00 2.16
CA LYS A 9 9.98 -9.47 2.02
C LYS A 9 10.19 -8.22 2.87
N ALA A 10 9.10 -7.52 3.15
CA ALA A 10 9.06 -6.40 4.07
C ALA A 10 8.04 -6.68 5.17
N ARG A 11 8.46 -6.41 6.41
CA ARG A 11 7.59 -6.43 7.59
C ARG A 11 6.88 -5.11 7.75
N VAL A 12 7.57 -4.01 7.44
CA VAL A 12 7.02 -2.67 7.49
C VAL A 12 7.20 -2.02 6.13
N VAL A 13 6.11 -1.58 5.53
CA VAL A 13 6.12 -0.81 4.29
C VAL A 13 5.72 0.61 4.64
N TRP A 14 6.66 1.54 4.43
CA TRP A 14 6.45 2.98 4.59
C TRP A 14 6.00 3.57 3.26
N LEU A 15 4.81 4.17 3.26
CA LEU A 15 4.28 4.94 2.16
C LEU A 15 4.38 6.42 2.50
N HIS A 16 5.36 7.11 1.91
CA HIS A 16 5.61 8.51 2.23
C HIS A 16 5.49 9.42 1.02
N GLY A 17 5.23 10.70 1.26
CA GLY A 17 5.11 11.70 0.21
C GLY A 17 4.27 12.90 0.64
N PRO A 18 4.19 13.96 -0.17
CA PRO A 18 3.49 15.20 0.17
C PRO A 18 2.02 14.99 0.58
N SER A 19 1.41 16.01 1.18
CA SER A 19 -0.03 16.01 1.44
C SER A 19 -0.82 15.82 0.15
N ASP A 20 -1.99 15.18 0.25
CA ASP A 20 -2.97 15.05 -0.85
C ASP A 20 -2.51 14.28 -2.10
N VAL A 21 -1.40 13.55 -2.03
CA VAL A 21 -0.94 12.65 -3.14
C VAL A 21 -1.66 11.29 -3.16
N GLY A 22 -2.69 11.10 -2.34
CA GLY A 22 -3.48 9.87 -2.32
C GLY A 22 -2.86 8.69 -1.57
N LYS A 23 -1.96 8.92 -0.60
CA LYS A 23 -1.32 7.86 0.21
C LYS A 23 -2.36 6.95 0.88
N THR A 24 -3.29 7.52 1.63
CA THR A 24 -4.38 6.79 2.31
C THR A 24 -5.20 5.98 1.31
N GLN A 25 -5.64 6.61 0.21
CA GLN A 25 -6.42 5.92 -0.83
C GLN A 25 -5.66 4.73 -1.43
N LEU A 26 -4.37 4.90 -1.72
CA LEU A 26 -3.52 3.84 -2.26
C LEU A 26 -3.35 2.70 -1.24
N ALA A 27 -3.14 3.04 0.03
CA ALA A 27 -2.96 2.07 1.10
C ALA A 27 -4.24 1.26 1.35
N CYS A 28 -5.40 1.92 1.39
CA CYS A 28 -6.72 1.28 1.46
C CYS A 28 -6.99 0.38 0.26
N SER A 29 -6.70 0.85 -0.95
CA SER A 29 -6.87 0.05 -2.17
C SER A 29 -5.98 -1.19 -2.17
N ALA A 30 -4.73 -1.07 -1.70
CA ALA A 30 -3.81 -2.18 -1.57
C ALA A 30 -4.28 -3.20 -0.53
N ALA A 31 -4.70 -2.74 0.65
CA ALA A 31 -5.24 -3.59 1.71
C ALA A 31 -6.51 -4.33 1.25
N HIS A 32 -7.43 -3.66 0.56
CA HIS A 32 -8.61 -4.29 -0.03
C HIS A 32 -8.24 -5.36 -1.07
N ALA A 33 -7.30 -5.06 -1.97
CA ALA A 33 -6.80 -6.05 -2.92
C ALA A 33 -6.18 -7.28 -2.23
N LEU A 34 -5.42 -7.06 -1.14
CA LEU A 34 -4.80 -8.14 -0.37
C LEU A 34 -5.84 -8.97 0.40
N GLN A 35 -6.92 -8.34 0.88
CA GLN A 35 -8.05 -9.03 1.52
C GLN A 35 -8.67 -10.07 0.56
N LEU A 36 -8.86 -9.71 -0.71
CA LEU A 36 -9.43 -10.61 -1.73
C LEU A 36 -8.53 -11.83 -2.00
N THR A 37 -7.22 -11.68 -1.86
CA THR A 37 -6.25 -12.77 -2.08
C THR A 37 -6.11 -13.74 -0.90
N ARG A 38 -6.74 -13.43 0.26
CA ARG A 38 -6.67 -14.24 1.50
C ARG A 38 -5.24 -14.49 2.03
N ILE A 39 -4.26 -13.67 1.63
CA ILE A 39 -2.88 -13.76 2.12
C ILE A 39 -2.80 -13.52 3.64
N PHE A 40 -3.64 -12.63 4.15
CA PHE A 40 -3.73 -12.27 5.56
C PHE A 40 -4.90 -13.01 6.23
N ALA A 41 -4.73 -14.31 6.48
CA ALA A 41 -5.79 -15.15 7.04
C ALA A 41 -6.26 -14.74 8.45
N ARG A 42 -5.43 -14.01 9.22
CA ARG A 42 -5.86 -13.43 10.53
C ARG A 42 -6.64 -12.13 10.39
N GLY A 43 -6.67 -11.57 9.19
CA GLY A 43 -7.39 -10.36 8.84
C GLY A 43 -6.50 -9.15 8.58
N ILE A 44 -7.17 -8.05 8.30
CA ILE A 44 -6.57 -6.75 8.02
C ILE A 44 -7.32 -5.74 8.88
N THR A 45 -6.59 -4.82 9.53
CA THR A 45 -7.19 -3.70 10.27
C THR A 45 -6.64 -2.37 9.80
N PHE A 46 -7.43 -1.33 10.03
CA PHE A 46 -7.14 0.06 9.70
C PHE A 46 -7.21 0.88 10.97
N ILE A 47 -6.15 1.61 11.28
CA ILE A 47 -6.06 2.50 12.44
C ILE A 47 -5.65 3.88 11.92
N SER A 48 -6.53 4.86 12.09
CA SER A 48 -6.24 6.28 11.84
C SER A 48 -5.53 6.84 13.07
N VAL A 49 -4.32 7.36 12.91
CA VAL A 49 -3.57 7.96 14.02
C VAL A 49 -3.97 9.42 14.25
N GLU A 50 -4.48 10.10 13.22
CA GLU A 50 -5.04 11.45 13.36
C GLU A 50 -6.25 11.44 14.32
N ASP A 51 -7.12 10.42 14.25
CA ASP A 51 -8.28 10.27 15.13
C ASP A 51 -7.88 10.09 16.62
N ILE A 52 -6.71 9.50 16.88
CA ILE A 52 -6.18 9.29 18.24
C ILE A 52 -5.75 10.63 18.85
N ASP A 53 -5.16 11.51 18.04
CA ASP A 53 -4.75 12.85 18.47
C ASP A 53 -5.97 13.76 18.72
N GLU A 54 -7.03 13.64 17.92
CA GLU A 54 -8.30 14.36 18.11
C GLU A 54 -9.03 13.97 19.40
N THR A 55 -8.91 12.70 19.83
CA THR A 55 -9.55 12.20 21.05
C THR A 55 -8.80 12.65 22.31
N CYS A 56 -7.52 13.03 22.17
CA CYS A 56 -6.63 13.45 23.25
C CYS A 56 -5.85 14.74 22.90
N PRO A 57 -6.53 15.88 22.66
CA PRO A 57 -5.88 17.08 22.16
C PRO A 57 -4.90 17.64 23.20
N GLY A 58 -3.64 17.80 22.81
CA GLY A 58 -2.59 18.43 23.62
C GLY A 58 -1.85 17.49 24.57
N VAL A 59 -2.08 16.18 24.50
CA VAL A 59 -1.27 15.21 25.24
C VAL A 59 0.03 14.97 24.49
N ALA A 60 1.15 14.94 25.22
CA ALA A 60 2.47 14.67 24.66
C ALA A 60 2.44 13.38 23.80
N ASN A 61 3.25 13.35 22.73
CA ASN A 61 3.36 12.24 21.77
C ASN A 61 3.40 10.83 22.41
N ASP A 62 3.86 10.72 23.66
CA ASP A 62 3.91 9.48 24.43
C ASP A 62 2.52 8.88 24.71
N ALA A 63 1.51 9.68 25.04
CA ALA A 63 0.18 9.15 25.32
C ALA A 63 -0.56 8.71 24.04
N GLY A 64 -0.37 9.44 22.94
CA GLY A 64 -0.88 9.03 21.63
C GLY A 64 -0.24 7.71 21.17
N LEU A 65 1.05 7.53 21.46
CA LEU A 65 1.73 6.26 21.21
C LEU A 65 1.19 5.13 22.09
N ASP A 66 0.92 5.38 23.37
CA ASP A 66 0.39 4.36 24.28
C ASP A 66 -1.05 3.93 23.93
N GLU A 67 -1.89 4.88 23.52
CA GLU A 67 -3.24 4.57 22.99
C GLU A 67 -3.15 3.76 21.69
N LEU A 68 -2.26 4.14 20.76
CA LEU A 68 -2.03 3.37 19.54
C LEU A 68 -1.57 1.94 19.84
N LYS A 69 -0.63 1.77 20.78
CA LYS A 69 -0.18 0.45 21.24
C LYS A 69 -1.35 -0.38 21.77
N LEU A 70 -2.19 0.23 22.61
CA LEU A 70 -3.35 -0.45 23.20
C LEU A 70 -4.34 -0.91 22.12
N GLN A 71 -4.63 -0.09 21.11
CA GLN A 71 -5.52 -0.46 20.00
C GLN A 71 -4.95 -1.62 19.17
N VAL A 72 -3.65 -1.55 18.87
CA VAL A 72 -2.95 -2.63 18.14
C VAL A 72 -2.96 -3.93 18.95
N ASP A 73 -2.61 -3.90 20.23
CA ASP A 73 -2.59 -5.10 21.06
C ASP A 73 -4.00 -5.68 21.27
N THR A 74 -5.01 -4.83 21.44
CA THR A 74 -6.43 -5.25 21.52
C THR A 74 -6.86 -5.98 20.24
N TRP A 75 -6.53 -5.43 19.07
CA TRP A 75 -6.81 -6.09 17.80
C TRP A 75 -6.05 -7.42 17.64
N LEU A 76 -4.77 -7.46 18.00
CA LEU A 76 -3.95 -8.66 17.90
C LEU A 76 -4.45 -9.78 18.82
N ALA A 77 -4.88 -9.43 20.04
CA ALA A 77 -5.54 -10.36 20.95
C ALA A 77 -6.86 -10.88 20.35
N ALA A 78 -7.71 -10.00 19.81
CA ALA A 78 -8.98 -10.38 19.19
C ALA A 78 -8.84 -11.19 17.88
N THR A 79 -7.63 -11.24 17.31
CA THR A 79 -7.32 -11.99 16.07
C THR A 79 -6.43 -13.21 16.32
N ALA A 80 -6.04 -13.49 17.58
CA ALA A 80 -5.25 -14.66 17.96
C ALA A 80 -5.94 -15.98 17.58
N ASP A 81 -7.25 -16.05 17.80
CA ASP A 81 -8.01 -17.30 17.61
C ASP A 81 -8.58 -17.46 16.19
N ARG A 82 -8.42 -16.47 15.31
CA ARG A 82 -9.09 -16.44 14.00
C ARG A 82 -8.50 -17.39 12.96
N SER A 83 -7.34 -17.97 13.25
CA SER A 83 -6.67 -18.89 12.33
C SER A 83 -6.20 -20.13 13.07
N SER A 84 -6.58 -21.30 12.53
CA SER A 84 -6.03 -22.59 12.96
C SER A 84 -4.56 -22.76 12.58
N GLU A 85 -4.06 -21.96 11.64
CA GLU A 85 -2.66 -21.93 11.27
C GLU A 85 -1.88 -20.97 12.18
N PRO A 86 -0.89 -21.46 12.94
CA PRO A 86 -0.10 -20.64 13.87
C PRO A 86 0.77 -19.58 13.18
N GLN A 87 0.98 -19.69 11.86
CA GLN A 87 1.81 -18.76 11.06
C GLN A 87 0.99 -17.88 10.08
N ALA A 88 -0.33 -17.88 10.22
CA ALA A 88 -1.19 -17.03 9.39
C ALA A 88 -0.87 -15.55 9.62
N ALA A 89 -0.63 -14.81 8.54
CA ALA A 89 -0.27 -13.40 8.63
C ALA A 89 -1.48 -12.50 8.93
N THR A 90 -1.19 -11.34 9.51
CA THR A 90 -2.13 -10.21 9.70
C THR A 90 -1.50 -8.93 9.14
N LEU A 91 -2.32 -8.03 8.61
CA LEU A 91 -1.88 -6.71 8.14
C LEU A 91 -2.52 -5.63 9.00
N ILE A 92 -1.71 -4.69 9.47
CA ILE A 92 -2.18 -3.49 10.17
C ILE A 92 -1.82 -2.29 9.30
N LEU A 93 -2.84 -1.52 8.88
CA LEU A 93 -2.63 -0.21 8.29
C LEU A 93 -2.60 0.85 9.39
N LEU A 94 -1.51 1.60 9.46
CA LEU A 94 -1.39 2.80 10.28
C LEU A 94 -1.43 4.02 9.35
N ASP A 95 -2.52 4.79 9.39
CA ASP A 95 -2.71 5.96 8.55
C ASP A 95 -2.39 7.25 9.30
N GLY A 96 -1.64 8.17 8.66
CA GLY A 96 -1.42 9.51 9.20
C GLY A 96 -0.46 9.58 10.39
N VAL A 97 0.63 8.81 10.40
CA VAL A 97 1.55 8.76 11.56
C VAL A 97 2.50 9.97 11.68
N ASP A 98 2.12 11.10 11.10
CA ASP A 98 2.99 12.28 10.94
C ASP A 98 3.53 12.83 12.26
N ALA A 99 2.71 12.85 13.31
CA ALA A 99 3.11 13.29 14.64
C ALA A 99 4.10 12.32 15.31
N LEU A 100 4.04 11.03 14.96
CA LEU A 100 4.81 9.96 15.61
C LEU A 100 6.07 9.59 14.85
N VAL A 101 6.15 9.83 13.53
CA VAL A 101 7.26 9.35 12.68
C VAL A 101 8.63 9.91 13.10
N ALA A 102 8.67 11.09 13.73
CA ALA A 102 9.91 11.66 14.27
C ALA A 102 10.33 11.05 15.62
N SER A 103 9.42 10.33 16.29
CA SER A 103 9.63 9.72 17.60
C SER A 103 10.38 8.40 17.47
N ARG A 104 11.58 8.33 18.04
CA ARG A 104 12.36 7.08 18.13
C ARG A 104 11.59 5.98 18.90
N PRO A 105 10.93 6.25 20.04
CA PRO A 105 10.08 5.26 20.71
C PRO A 105 9.03 4.61 19.80
N PHE A 106 8.38 5.38 18.94
CA PHE A 106 7.38 4.83 18.01
C PHE A 106 8.02 3.89 17.00
N VAL A 107 9.11 4.32 16.38
CA VAL A 107 9.80 3.57 15.33
C VAL A 107 10.42 2.28 15.88
N THR A 108 11.05 2.33 17.06
CA THR A 108 11.54 1.14 17.78
C THR A 108 10.40 0.19 18.13
N TRP A 109 9.26 0.71 18.59
CA TRP A 109 8.10 -0.13 18.87
C TRP A 109 7.56 -0.86 17.62
N LEU A 110 7.56 -0.23 16.44
CA LEU A 110 7.16 -0.91 15.20
C LEU A 110 8.12 -2.06 14.84
N ASP A 111 9.42 -1.88 15.11
CA ASP A 111 10.45 -2.90 14.89
C ASP A 111 10.25 -4.08 15.85
N ASP A 112 10.20 -3.79 17.16
CA ASP A 112 9.96 -4.77 18.22
C ASP A 112 8.67 -5.56 17.96
N LEU A 113 7.60 -4.88 17.55
CA LEU A 113 6.32 -5.52 17.20
C LEU A 113 6.48 -6.54 16.07
N CYS A 114 7.29 -6.24 15.05
CA CYS A 114 7.54 -7.13 13.92
C CYS A 114 8.50 -8.27 14.25
N ILE A 115 9.44 -8.05 15.17
CA ILE A 115 10.39 -9.06 15.67
C ILE A 115 9.65 -10.07 16.56
N ASP A 116 8.93 -9.57 17.57
CA ASP A 116 8.20 -10.38 18.54
C ASP A 116 7.04 -11.14 17.90
N LYS A 117 6.35 -10.48 16.96
CA LYS A 117 5.16 -11.03 16.30
C LYS A 117 5.46 -11.23 14.81
N GLN A 118 6.19 -12.31 14.49
CA GLN A 118 6.56 -12.71 13.13
C GLN A 118 5.38 -13.01 12.17
N TYR A 119 4.13 -12.85 12.59
CA TYR A 119 2.96 -12.92 11.72
C TYR A 119 2.38 -11.54 11.38
N VAL A 120 2.89 -10.47 11.99
CA VAL A 120 2.47 -9.09 11.75
C VAL A 120 3.22 -8.53 10.54
N GLN A 121 2.48 -7.80 9.71
CA GLN A 121 3.02 -6.88 8.72
C GLN A 121 2.31 -5.53 8.89
N LEU A 122 3.06 -4.47 8.66
CA LEU A 122 2.64 -3.09 8.81
C LEU A 122 2.69 -2.38 7.47
N LEU A 123 1.65 -1.61 7.17
CA LEU A 123 1.65 -0.63 6.09
C LEU A 123 1.38 0.73 6.71
N VAL A 124 2.35 1.63 6.63
CA VAL A 124 2.37 2.89 7.37
C VAL A 124 2.33 4.04 6.38
N THR A 125 1.44 5.03 6.57
CA THR A 125 1.39 6.24 5.75
C THR A 125 1.89 7.45 6.53
N SER A 126 2.70 8.29 5.89
CA SER A 126 3.17 9.55 6.48
C SER A 126 3.63 10.54 5.38
N ARG A 127 3.84 11.81 5.74
CA ARG A 127 4.50 12.82 4.91
C ARG A 127 6.01 12.66 4.91
N ALA A 128 6.57 12.06 5.96
CA ALA A 128 7.99 11.86 6.14
C ALA A 128 8.31 10.39 6.44
N VAL A 129 9.60 10.07 6.46
CA VAL A 129 10.11 8.78 6.91
C VAL A 129 11.14 9.05 7.99
N ALA A 130 11.12 8.25 9.05
CA ALA A 130 12.12 8.37 10.09
C ALA A 130 13.52 8.08 9.52
N TRP A 131 14.47 8.97 9.79
CA TRP A 131 15.82 8.90 9.25
C TRP A 131 16.61 7.66 9.75
N HIS A 132 16.21 7.09 10.88
CA HIS A 132 16.87 5.94 11.52
C HIS A 132 16.24 4.58 11.16
N ILE A 133 15.28 4.52 10.23
CA ILE A 133 14.67 3.24 9.82
C ILE A 133 15.68 2.27 9.21
N ASP A 134 16.78 2.76 8.65
CA ASP A 134 17.81 1.91 8.05
C ASP A 134 18.72 1.23 9.09
N GLU A 135 18.60 1.61 10.36
CA GLU A 135 19.34 1.03 11.49
C GLU A 135 18.58 -0.10 12.21
N LEU A 136 17.35 -0.38 11.79
CA LEU A 136 16.44 -1.35 12.43
C LEU A 136 16.64 -2.78 11.92
N GLU A 137 16.22 -3.76 12.72
CA GLU A 137 16.44 -5.18 12.41
C GLU A 137 15.39 -5.76 11.47
N ALA A 138 14.11 -5.37 11.61
CA ALA A 138 13.05 -5.85 10.73
C ALA A 138 13.26 -5.32 9.30
N PRO A 139 12.86 -6.08 8.27
CA PRO A 139 12.98 -5.59 6.90
C PRO A 139 11.95 -4.48 6.64
N HIS A 140 12.42 -3.24 6.62
CA HIS A 140 11.65 -2.06 6.24
C HIS A 140 11.78 -1.78 4.74
N HIS A 141 10.70 -1.34 4.11
CA HIS A 141 10.71 -0.88 2.72
C HIS A 141 10.05 0.49 2.59
N LYS A 142 10.72 1.42 1.91
CA LYS A 142 10.26 2.81 1.73
C LYS A 142 9.74 2.98 0.30
N ILE A 143 8.54 3.52 0.17
CA ILE A 143 7.90 3.84 -1.11
C ILE A 143 7.53 5.33 -1.07
N GLU A 144 8.22 6.11 -1.90
CA GLU A 144 7.92 7.52 -2.09
C GLU A 144 6.81 7.68 -3.15
N ILE A 145 5.73 8.38 -2.79
CA ILE A 145 4.72 8.86 -3.73
C ILE A 145 5.06 10.32 -4.08
N THR A 146 5.34 10.54 -5.35
CA THR A 146 5.53 11.89 -5.90
C THR A 146 4.26 12.35 -6.62
N PRO A 147 3.87 13.63 -6.50
CA PRO A 147 2.74 14.17 -7.23
C PRO A 147 3.02 14.16 -8.74
N HIS A 148 2.02 13.80 -9.54
CA HIS A 148 2.13 13.74 -11.00
C HIS A 148 2.53 15.07 -11.66
N THR A 149 2.29 16.21 -10.99
CA THR A 149 2.69 17.55 -11.43
C THR A 149 4.20 17.81 -11.33
N ALA A 150 4.95 16.93 -10.64
CA ALA A 150 6.41 17.02 -10.51
C ALA A 150 7.18 16.32 -11.65
N LEU A 151 6.49 15.91 -12.73
CA LEU A 151 7.16 15.71 -14.02
C LEU A 151 7.65 17.10 -14.47
N ALA A 152 8.93 17.38 -14.23
CA ALA A 152 9.63 18.54 -14.78
C ALA A 152 9.21 18.73 -16.25
N PRO A 153 9.04 19.97 -16.75
CA PRO A 153 8.79 20.19 -18.16
C PRO A 153 9.91 19.48 -18.92
N SER A 154 9.57 18.38 -19.59
CA SER A 154 10.52 17.64 -20.39
C SER A 154 11.18 18.65 -21.31
N THR A 155 12.46 18.90 -21.12
CA THR A 155 13.26 19.60 -22.10
C THR A 155 12.97 18.91 -23.43
N ARG A 156 12.46 19.72 -24.36
CA ARG A 156 12.13 19.35 -25.72
C ARG A 156 13.34 18.64 -26.33
N HIS A 157 13.38 17.33 -26.27
CA HIS A 157 14.18 16.52 -27.18
C HIS A 157 13.23 15.78 -28.11
N GLN A 158 13.13 16.39 -29.28
CA GLN A 158 12.71 15.81 -30.55
C GLN A 158 13.07 14.32 -30.65
N HIS A 159 12.12 13.45 -30.36
CA HIS A 159 11.96 12.22 -31.13
C HIS A 159 10.50 12.03 -31.47
N ARG A 160 10.07 12.87 -32.42
CA ARG A 160 8.96 12.61 -33.32
C ARG A 160 9.31 11.35 -34.12
N ARG A 161 9.16 10.16 -33.53
CA ARG A 161 9.09 8.93 -34.31
C ARG A 161 7.77 8.99 -35.08
N ARG A 162 7.93 9.32 -36.36
CA ARG A 162 6.97 9.17 -37.43
C ARG A 162 6.44 7.72 -37.36
N ILE A 163 5.26 7.53 -36.77
CA ILE A 163 4.47 6.34 -37.06
C ILE A 163 4.01 6.55 -38.51
N GLN A 164 4.74 5.97 -39.45
CA GLN A 164 4.22 5.81 -40.80
C GLN A 164 3.02 4.88 -40.68
N ALA A 165 1.84 5.45 -40.88
CA ALA A 165 0.68 4.73 -41.34
C ALA A 165 1.05 4.07 -42.68
N ARG A 166 1.34 2.77 -42.62
CA ARG A 166 1.17 1.84 -43.73
C ARG A 166 0.43 0.64 -43.16
N ASP A 167 -0.50 0.15 -43.97
CA ASP A 167 -1.31 -1.05 -43.77
C ASP A 167 -2.63 -0.84 -43.01
N TYR A 168 -3.44 0.07 -43.57
CA TYR A 168 -4.90 -0.05 -43.62
C TYR A 168 -5.32 -0.12 -45.09
N ASP A 169 -5.02 -1.24 -45.75
CA ASP A 169 -5.55 -1.55 -47.10
C ASP A 169 -5.48 -3.06 -47.41
N ALA A 170 -5.90 -3.90 -46.46
CA ALA A 170 -6.01 -5.35 -46.68
C ALA A 170 -7.22 -5.99 -45.98
N GLN A 171 -8.33 -5.26 -45.82
CA GLN A 171 -9.56 -5.82 -45.23
C GLN A 171 -10.84 -5.26 -45.84
N ARG A 172 -10.85 -5.11 -47.17
CA ARG A 172 -12.03 -4.75 -47.97
C ARG A 172 -12.14 -5.55 -49.28
N HIS A 173 -11.79 -6.85 -49.24
CA HIS A 173 -11.97 -7.74 -50.39
C HIS A 173 -12.31 -9.20 -50.02
N PHE A 174 -12.97 -9.43 -48.89
CA PHE A 174 -13.40 -10.78 -48.49
C PHE A 174 -14.82 -10.88 -47.90
N GLU A 175 -15.71 -9.94 -48.23
CA GLU A 175 -17.14 -9.95 -47.83
C GLU A 175 -18.08 -9.71 -49.03
N GLU A 176 -17.79 -10.28 -50.21
CA GLU A 176 -18.71 -10.29 -51.36
C GLU A 176 -18.75 -11.66 -52.07
N SER A 177 -18.88 -12.77 -51.33
CA SER A 177 -19.00 -14.10 -51.97
C SER A 177 -19.87 -15.12 -51.20
N TRP A 178 -20.92 -14.69 -50.49
CA TRP A 178 -21.90 -15.65 -49.92
C TRP A 178 -23.37 -15.26 -50.12
N HIS A 179 -23.67 -14.35 -51.04
CA HIS A 179 -25.04 -14.09 -51.49
C HIS A 179 -25.24 -14.40 -52.97
N THR A 180 -24.95 -15.64 -53.36
CA THR A 180 -25.65 -16.25 -54.49
C THR A 180 -25.69 -17.76 -54.28
N THR A 181 -26.83 -18.26 -53.79
CA THR A 181 -27.53 -19.45 -54.30
C THR A 181 -28.72 -19.69 -53.37
N SER A 182 -29.82 -19.00 -53.68
CA SER A 182 -31.16 -19.41 -53.30
C SER A 182 -31.73 -20.24 -54.45
N MET A 183 -32.23 -21.43 -54.10
CA MET A 183 -33.27 -22.22 -54.77
C MET A 183 -33.10 -22.59 -56.26
N ARG A 184 -33.11 -23.90 -56.54
CA ARG A 184 -34.24 -24.53 -57.26
C ARG A 184 -34.13 -26.06 -57.36
N VAL A 185 -35.28 -26.68 -57.05
CA VAL A 185 -35.85 -28.00 -57.42
C VAL A 185 -35.24 -29.23 -56.78
#